data_AF-A0A5R9EE91-F1
#
_entry.id   AF-A0A5R9EE91-F1
#
_cell.length_a   1.000
_cell.length_b   1.000
_cell.length_c   1.000
_cell.angle_alpha   90.00
_cell.angle_beta   90.00
_cell.angle_gamma   90.00
#
_symmetry.space_group_name_H-M   'P 1'
#
loop_
_entity.id
_entity.type
_entity.pdbx_description
1 polymer ?
#
loop_
_entity_poly.entity_id
_entity_poly.type
_entity_poly.pdbx_seq_one_letter_code
_entity_poly.pdbx_strand_id
1 'polypeptide(L)'
;MVRGDRVDGVEYARRINAAADLVEAGMPATDAAHTMASRYGVSVRQARRYVEQAMAAGRVEVPETSVVFTVKLPGSLAGQVRAHARAREATLSSVVARALAEFLQRDEPGKRSGP
;
A
#
# COMPACT_ATOMS: atom_id res chain seq x y z
N MET A 1 18.34 -23.73 -2.91
CA MET A 1 17.32 -23.80 -1.84
C MET A 1 16.41 -22.59 -1.99
N VAL A 2 15.20 -22.77 -2.52
CA VAL A 2 14.24 -21.68 -2.77
C VAL A 2 13.51 -21.37 -1.46
N ARG A 3 13.72 -20.19 -0.89
CA ARG A 3 12.93 -19.69 0.25
C ARG A 3 11.51 -19.44 -0.26
N GLY A 4 10.53 -20.02 0.43
CA GLY A 4 9.11 -19.90 0.10
C GLY A 4 8.72 -18.46 -0.23
N ASP A 5 8.14 -18.31 -1.41
CA ASP A 5 7.79 -17.06 -2.07
C ASP A 5 6.71 -16.33 -1.25
N ARG A 6 7.13 -15.47 -0.33
CA ARG A 6 6.20 -14.57 0.37
C ARG A 6 5.80 -13.52 -0.64
N VAL A 7 4.51 -13.49 -0.98
CA VAL A 7 3.88 -12.42 -1.78
C VAL A 7 4.34 -11.06 -1.24
N ASP A 8 4.88 -10.21 -2.11
CA ASP A 8 5.26 -8.83 -1.78
C ASP A 8 4.08 -8.10 -1.10
N GLY A 9 4.34 -7.22 -0.14
CA GLY A 9 3.31 -6.54 0.64
C GLY A 9 2.28 -5.80 -0.22
N VAL A 10 2.70 -5.29 -1.38
CA VAL A 10 1.84 -4.66 -2.40
C VAL A 10 0.87 -5.68 -3.01
N GLU A 11 1.37 -6.84 -3.44
CA GLU A 11 0.56 -7.89 -4.06
C GLU A 11 -0.38 -8.54 -3.04
N TYR A 12 0.05 -8.63 -1.78
CA TYR A 12 -0.80 -9.07 -0.67
C TYR A 12 -1.97 -8.09 -0.45
N ALA A 13 -1.70 -6.78 -0.40
CA ALA A 13 -2.74 -5.75 -0.27
C ALA A 13 -3.70 -5.77 -1.47
N ARG A 14 -3.20 -5.94 -2.69
CA ARG A 14 -4.02 -6.07 -3.91
C ARG A 14 -4.97 -7.27 -3.83
N ARG A 15 -4.49 -8.43 -3.35
CA ARG A 15 -5.32 -9.63 -3.21
C ARG A 15 -6.38 -9.49 -2.13
N ILE A 16 -6.09 -8.79 -1.03
CA ILE A 16 -7.12 -8.47 -0.03
C ILE A 16 -8.18 -7.55 -0.64
N ASN A 17 -7.78 -6.50 -1.36
CA ASN A 17 -8.75 -5.59 -1.97
C ASN A 17 -9.60 -6.25 -3.06
N ALA A 18 -9.02 -7.15 -3.85
CA ALA A 18 -9.79 -7.95 -4.81
C ALA A 18 -10.78 -8.89 -4.12
N ALA A 19 -10.46 -9.41 -2.92
CA ALA A 19 -11.41 -10.17 -2.12
C ALA A 19 -12.50 -9.26 -1.52
N ALA A 20 -12.15 -8.04 -1.10
CA ALA A 20 -13.11 -7.04 -0.64
C ALA A 20 -14.12 -6.68 -1.75
N ASP A 21 -13.67 -6.49 -2.99
CA ASP A 21 -14.55 -6.23 -4.14
C ASP A 21 -15.62 -7.33 -4.31
N LEU A 22 -15.24 -8.60 -4.16
CA LEU A 22 -16.16 -9.73 -4.28
C LEU A 22 -17.18 -9.77 -3.13
N VAL A 23 -16.73 -9.51 -1.91
CA VAL A 23 -17.60 -9.48 -0.72
C VAL A 23 -18.57 -8.28 -0.80
N GLU A 24 -18.08 -7.11 -1.21
CA GLU A 24 -18.89 -5.90 -1.43
C GLU A 24 -19.95 -6.11 -2.53
N ALA A 25 -19.63 -6.91 -3.55
CA ALA A 25 -20.57 -7.34 -4.57
C ALA A 25 -21.61 -8.37 -4.08
N GLY A 26 -21.60 -8.74 -2.80
CA GLY A 26 -22.54 -9.68 -2.19
C GLY A 26 -22.22 -11.16 -2.47
N MET A 27 -21.02 -11.46 -2.98
CA MET A 27 -20.62 -12.85 -3.24
C MET A 27 -20.43 -13.61 -1.92
N PRO A 28 -20.98 -14.85 -1.79
CA PRO A 28 -20.73 -15.69 -0.63
C PRO A 28 -19.22 -15.95 -0.45
N ALA A 29 -18.74 -15.93 0.79
CA ALA A 29 -17.31 -16.04 1.10
C ALA A 29 -16.63 -17.30 0.50
N THR A 30 -17.36 -18.41 0.41
CA THR A 30 -16.89 -19.64 -0.21
C THR A 30 -16.66 -19.48 -1.71
N ASP A 31 -17.61 -18.86 -2.41
CA ASP A 31 -17.54 -18.61 -3.85
C ASP A 31 -16.46 -17.57 -4.18
N ALA A 32 -16.33 -16.56 -3.32
CA ALA A 32 -15.23 -15.59 -3.38
C ALA A 32 -13.88 -16.28 -3.22
N ALA A 33 -13.73 -17.24 -2.30
CA ALA A 33 -12.49 -17.99 -2.12
C ALA A 33 -12.14 -18.86 -3.34
N HIS A 34 -13.14 -19.51 -3.97
CA HIS A 34 -12.91 -20.28 -5.20
C HIS A 34 -12.52 -19.36 -6.38
N THR A 35 -13.20 -18.22 -6.52
CA THR A 35 -12.88 -17.20 -7.53
C THR A 35 -11.46 -16.68 -7.35
N MET A 36 -11.07 -16.36 -6.12
CA MET A 36 -9.72 -15.90 -5.77
C MET A 36 -8.65 -16.99 -6.03
N ALA A 37 -8.94 -18.25 -5.70
CA ALA A 37 -8.02 -19.36 -5.94
C ALA A 37 -7.73 -19.55 -7.43
N SER A 38 -8.78 -19.51 -8.26
CA SER A 38 -8.68 -19.58 -9.72
C SER A 38 -7.93 -18.36 -10.29
N ARG A 39 -8.34 -17.15 -9.91
CA ARG A 39 -7.80 -15.89 -10.43
C ARG A 39 -6.31 -15.70 -10.17
N TYR A 40 -5.83 -16.12 -8.99
CA TYR A 40 -4.44 -15.88 -8.56
C TYR A 40 -3.58 -17.15 -8.53
N GLY A 41 -4.10 -18.30 -8.95
CA GLY A 41 -3.37 -19.57 -8.93
C GLY A 41 -2.92 -20.00 -7.53
N VAL A 42 -3.68 -19.65 -6.49
CA VAL A 42 -3.37 -19.98 -5.09
C VAL A 42 -4.29 -21.09 -4.58
N SER A 43 -3.88 -21.75 -3.48
CA SER A 43 -4.76 -22.73 -2.83
C SER A 43 -6.03 -22.07 -2.29
N VAL A 44 -7.13 -22.81 -2.25
CA VAL A 44 -8.42 -22.35 -1.69
C VAL A 44 -8.27 -21.92 -0.22
N ARG A 45 -7.39 -22.57 0.56
CA ARG A 45 -7.09 -22.16 1.95
C ARG A 45 -6.47 -20.77 2.01
N GLN A 46 -5.54 -20.46 1.10
CA GLN A 46 -4.90 -19.15 1.04
C GLN A 46 -5.87 -18.08 0.52
N ALA A 47 -6.69 -18.42 -0.46
CA ALA A 47 -7.76 -17.54 -0.95
C ALA A 47 -8.78 -17.21 0.16
N ARG A 48 -9.19 -18.21 0.94
CA ARG A 48 -10.06 -18.03 2.10
C ARG A 48 -9.46 -17.07 3.12
N ARG A 49 -8.15 -17.15 3.39
CA ARG A 49 -7.48 -16.19 4.27
C ARG A 49 -7.55 -14.75 3.76
N TYR A 50 -7.48 -14.53 2.45
CA TYR A 50 -7.65 -13.18 1.89
C TYR A 50 -9.08 -12.67 2.06
N VAL A 51 -10.08 -13.53 1.83
CA VAL A 51 -11.49 -13.19 2.03
C VAL A 51 -11.80 -12.89 3.50
N GLU A 52 -11.32 -13.73 4.42
CA GLU A 52 -11.47 -13.51 5.86
C GLU A 52 -10.79 -12.20 6.29
N GLN A 53 -9.60 -11.91 5.76
CA GLN A 53 -8.90 -10.67 6.05
C GLN A 53 -9.65 -9.45 5.49
N ALA A 54 -10.21 -9.53 4.29
CA ALA A 54 -11.01 -8.48 3.67
C ALA A 54 -12.30 -8.20 4.47
N MET A 55 -12.95 -9.25 4.97
CA MET A 55 -14.13 -9.12 5.84
C MET A 55 -13.78 -8.50 7.20
N ALA A 56 -12.62 -8.83 7.77
CA ALA A 56 -12.22 -8.37 9.09
C ALA A 56 -11.67 -6.94 9.10
N ALA A 57 -10.85 -6.60 8.11
CA ALA A 57 -10.12 -5.33 8.04
C ALA A 57 -10.67 -4.35 6.99
N GLY A 58 -11.55 -4.80 6.09
CA GLY A 58 -11.98 -4.03 4.93
C GLY A 58 -10.86 -3.88 3.89
N ARG A 59 -10.97 -2.82 3.08
CA ARG A 59 -9.94 -2.48 2.08
C ARG A 59 -8.66 -2.05 2.78
N VAL A 60 -7.54 -2.55 2.30
CA VAL A 60 -6.20 -2.21 2.77
C VAL A 60 -5.58 -1.21 1.79
N GLU A 61 -4.87 -0.21 2.31
CA GLU A 61 -4.08 0.70 1.47
C GLU A 61 -3.04 -0.14 0.70
N VAL A 62 -3.08 -0.08 -0.64
CA VAL A 62 -2.05 -0.69 -1.47
C VAL A 62 -0.94 0.33 -1.58
N PRO A 63 0.25 0.09 -0.98
CA PRO A 63 1.35 1.02 -1.14
C PRO A 63 1.65 1.15 -2.64
N GLU A 64 1.67 2.37 -3.14
CA GLU A 64 2.10 2.61 -4.51
C GLU A 64 3.52 2.09 -4.69
N THR A 65 3.77 1.43 -5.83
CA THR A 65 5.12 0.96 -6.15
C THR A 65 6.05 2.18 -6.19
N SER A 66 7.01 2.21 -5.27
CA SER A 66 7.97 3.31 -5.20
C SER A 66 8.88 3.30 -6.43
N VAL A 67 9.02 4.45 -7.08
CA VAL A 67 9.97 4.67 -8.17
C VAL A 67 11.20 5.42 -7.66
N VAL A 68 12.36 5.18 -8.28
CA VAL A 68 13.58 5.94 -7.95
C VAL A 68 13.43 7.36 -8.50
N PHE A 69 13.40 8.33 -7.59
CA PHE A 69 13.35 9.76 -7.91
C PHE A 69 14.64 10.42 -7.43
N THR A 70 15.49 10.87 -8.37
CA THR A 70 16.79 11.48 -8.04
C THR A 70 16.76 12.98 -8.30
N VAL A 71 17.16 13.76 -7.28
CA VAL A 71 17.25 15.23 -7.37
C VAL A 71 18.57 15.73 -6.80
N LYS A 72 19.01 16.89 -7.26
CA LYS A 72 20.14 17.61 -6.65
C LYS A 72 19.63 18.43 -5.46
N LEU A 73 20.32 18.34 -4.33
CA LEU A 73 20.07 19.15 -3.14
C LEU A 73 21.40 19.74 -2.64
N PRO A 74 21.38 20.93 -2.00
CA PRO A 74 22.52 21.41 -1.23
C PRO A 74 22.96 20.35 -0.21
N GLY A 75 24.27 20.13 -0.06
CA GLY A 75 24.81 19.08 0.81
C GLY A 75 24.37 19.21 2.28
N SER A 76 24.24 20.44 2.76
CA SER A 76 23.72 20.75 4.10
C SER A 76 22.27 20.29 4.28
N LEU A 77 21.40 20.52 3.29
CA LEU A 77 20.01 20.09 3.32
C LEU A 77 19.91 18.55 3.29
N ALA A 78 20.67 17.91 2.41
CA ALA A 78 20.74 16.44 2.37
C ALA A 78 21.20 15.85 3.72
N GLY A 79 22.15 16.51 4.40
CA GLY A 79 22.58 16.15 5.75
C GLY A 79 21.45 16.25 6.78
N GLN A 80 20.70 17.35 6.78
CA GLN A 80 19.57 17.57 7.70
C GLN A 80 18.46 16.53 7.52
N VAL A 81 18.08 16.21 6.27
CA VAL A 81 17.04 15.20 6.01
C VAL A 81 17.49 13.82 6.49
N ARG A 82 18.76 13.43 6.27
CA ARG A 82 19.29 12.15 6.77
C ARG A 82 19.33 12.10 8.30
N ALA A 83 19.70 13.19 8.97
CA ALA A 83 19.69 13.26 10.43
C ALA A 83 18.26 13.14 10.98
N HIS A 84 17.30 13.82 10.35
CA HIS A 84 15.88 13.75 10.72
C HIS A 84 15.31 12.33 10.59
N ALA A 85 15.64 11.62 9.51
CA ALA A 85 15.22 10.24 9.28
C ALA A 85 15.74 9.31 10.38
N ARG A 86 17.05 9.42 10.72
CA ARG A 86 17.68 8.62 11.79
C ARG A 86 17.05 8.87 13.15
N ALA A 87 16.83 10.14 13.51
CA ALA A 87 16.26 10.52 14.80
C ALA A 87 14.81 10.03 15.01
N ARG A 88 14.11 9.68 13.92
CA ARG A 88 12.71 9.22 13.94
C ARG A 88 12.54 7.76 13.55
N GLU A 89 13.64 7.01 13.44
CA GLU A 89 13.64 5.61 12.95
C GLU A 89 12.87 5.43 11.63
N ALA A 90 12.88 6.47 10.79
CA ALA A 90 12.17 6.52 9.52
C ALA A 90 13.13 6.32 8.35
N THR A 91 12.62 5.86 7.21
CA THR A 91 13.43 5.78 5.98
C THR A 91 13.56 7.16 5.35
N LEU A 92 14.66 7.39 4.62
CA LEU A 92 14.84 8.64 3.89
C LEU A 92 13.70 8.86 2.88
N SER A 93 13.28 7.79 2.20
CA SER A 93 12.17 7.82 1.25
C SER A 93 10.83 8.19 1.90
N SER A 94 10.51 7.67 3.10
CA SER A 94 9.24 8.02 3.76
C SER A 94 9.20 9.47 4.23
N VAL A 95 10.34 10.00 4.72
CA VAL A 95 10.47 11.41 5.10
C VAL A 95 10.28 12.32 3.89
N VAL A 96 10.94 12.00 2.77
CA VAL A 96 10.85 12.79 1.54
C VAL A 96 9.47 12.70 0.91
N ALA A 97 8.89 11.49 0.81
CA ALA A 97 7.55 11.29 0.26
C ALA A 97 6.50 12.10 1.05
N ARG A 98 6.54 12.05 2.39
CA ARG A 98 5.64 12.85 3.23
C ARG A 98 5.82 14.36 3.00
N ALA A 99 7.06 14.84 2.99
CA ALA A 99 7.33 16.26 2.78
C ALA A 99 6.83 16.77 1.41
N LEU A 100 7.00 15.97 0.36
CA LEU A 100 6.50 16.28 -0.97
C LEU A 100 4.97 16.24 -1.04
N ALA A 101 4.33 15.23 -0.44
CA ALA A 101 2.87 15.14 -0.39
C ALA A 101 2.26 16.36 0.34
N GLU A 102 2.80 16.73 1.50
CA GLU A 102 2.35 17.91 2.24
C GLU A 102 2.58 19.21 1.45
N PHE A 103 3.71 19.33 0.76
CA PHE A 103 4.00 20.49 -0.09
C PHE A 103 2.97 20.63 -1.22
N LEU A 104 2.71 19.54 -1.96
CA LEU A 104 1.75 19.55 -3.07
C LEU A 104 0.31 19.78 -2.61
N GLN A 105 -0.10 19.25 -1.46
CA GLN A 105 -1.43 19.49 -0.90
C GLN A 105 -1.66 20.96 -0.52
N ARG A 106 -0.61 21.68 -0.12
CA ARG A 106 -0.71 23.13 0.19
C ARG A 106 -0.90 23.96 -1.07
N ASP A 107 -0.45 23.46 -2.21
CA ASP A 107 -0.46 24.15 -3.49
C ASP A 107 -1.70 23.86 -4.34
N GLU A 108 -2.56 22.90 -3.95
CA GLU A 108 -3.85 22.68 -4.61
C GLU A 108 -4.81 23.88 -4.40
N PRO A 109 -5.08 24.70 -5.43
CA PRO A 109 -6.00 25.82 -5.32
C PRO A 109 -7.43 25.30 -5.50
N GLY A 110 -8.06 24.83 -4.42
CA GLY A 110 -9.45 24.35 -4.54
C GLY A 110 -10.20 23.94 -3.28
N LYS A 111 -9.56 23.76 -2.12
CA LYS A 111 -10.25 23.29 -0.90
C LYS A 111 -10.39 24.34 0.21
N ARG A 112 -10.44 25.62 -0.17
CA ARG A 112 -10.91 26.73 0.67
C ARG A 112 -12.02 27.49 -0.05
N SER A 113 -13.21 26.91 -0.09
CA SER A 113 -14.49 27.65 -0.08
C SER A 113 -15.68 26.69 -0.17
N GLY A 114 -16.57 26.79 0.80
CA GLY A 114 -17.91 26.21 0.80
C GLY A 114 -18.51 26.42 2.19
N PRO A 115 -19.66 27.12 2.31
CA PRO A 115 -20.11 27.86 3.50
C PRO A 115 -20.49 27.01 4.71
#